data_AF-A0A8J2TG84-F1
#
_entry.id   AF-A0A8J2TG84-F1
#
_cell.length_a   1.000
_cell.length_b   1.000
_cell.length_c   1.000
_cell.angle_alpha   90.00
_cell.angle_beta   90.00
_cell.angle_gamma   90.00
#
_symmetry.space_group_name_H-M   'P 1'
#
loop_
_entity.id
_entity.type
_entity.pdbx_description
1 polymer ?
#
loop_
_entity_poly.entity_id
_entity_poly.type
_entity_poly.pdbx_seq_one_letter_code
_entity_poly.pdbx_strand_id
1 'polypeptide(L)' 'MYINLMFFALLPKVSEQLNTFVVGQQVVWSYKAHHSHEAIQKVPAEVVKLGAKRVQIRVRQENGEFVKRWVNQSKLEQL' A
#
# COMPACT_ATOMS: atom_id res chain seq x y z
N MET A 1 -22.85 -35.08 -33.84
CA MET A 1 -21.38 -35.03 -33.74
C MET A 1 -21.03 -33.74 -33.02
N TYR A 2 -20.44 -33.84 -31.84
CA TYR A 2 -20.16 -32.74 -30.90
C TYR A 2 -19.10 -31.78 -31.45
N ILE A 3 -19.34 -30.48 -31.36
CA ILE A 3 -18.24 -29.52 -31.15
C ILE A 3 -18.73 -28.55 -30.06
N ASN A 4 -18.37 -28.88 -28.83
CA ASN A 4 -18.56 -28.06 -27.65
C ASN A 4 -17.51 -26.95 -27.72
N LEU A 5 -17.94 -25.72 -28.02
CA LEU A 5 -17.06 -24.56 -28.07
C LEU A 5 -16.75 -24.18 -26.62
N MET A 6 -15.60 -24.62 -26.11
CA MET A 6 -15.11 -24.22 -24.81
C MET A 6 -15.01 -22.70 -24.76
N PHE A 7 -15.94 -22.07 -24.03
CA PHE A 7 -15.75 -20.73 -23.48
C PHE A 7 -14.58 -20.82 -22.49
N PHE A 8 -13.35 -20.64 -22.99
CA PHE A 8 -12.24 -20.26 -22.12
C PHE A 8 -12.55 -18.85 -21.63
N ALA A 9 -13.16 -18.79 -20.44
CA ALA A 9 -13.25 -17.58 -19.65
C ALA A 9 -11.84 -17.00 -19.53
N LEU A 10 -11.58 -15.91 -20.24
CA LEU A 10 -10.49 -15.02 -19.92
C LEU A 10 -10.81 -14.41 -18.56
N LEU A 11 -10.44 -15.12 -17.49
CA LEU A 11 -10.19 -14.49 -16.20
C LEU A 11 -9.30 -13.29 -16.50
N PRO A 12 -9.67 -12.05 -16.15
CA PRO A 12 -8.74 -10.93 -16.27
C PRO A 12 -7.54 -11.26 -15.39
N LYS A 13 -6.47 -11.75 -16.01
CA LYS A 13 -5.20 -12.03 -15.37
C LYS A 13 -4.46 -10.71 -15.23
N VAL A 14 -5.05 -9.81 -14.47
CA VAL A 14 -4.45 -8.57 -14.01
C VAL A 14 -5.07 -8.31 -12.64
N SER A 15 -4.53 -8.96 -11.61
CA SER A 15 -4.59 -8.38 -10.27
C SER A 15 -3.60 -7.20 -10.22
N GLU A 16 -3.78 -6.20 -11.08
CA GLU A 16 -3.43 -4.85 -10.67
C GLU A 16 -4.46 -4.52 -9.60
N GLN A 17 -4.12 -4.93 -8.38
CA GLN A 17 -4.73 -4.36 -7.21
C GLN A 17 -4.42 -2.87 -7.33
N LEU A 18 -5.36 -2.12 -7.91
CA LEU A 18 -5.38 -0.67 -7.89
C LEU A 18 -5.52 -0.33 -6.40
N ASN A 19 -4.40 -0.40 -5.69
CA ASN A 19 -4.26 -0.07 -4.27
C ASN A 19 -4.44 1.44 -4.14
N THR A 20 -5.68 1.84 -4.39
CA THR A 20 -6.12 3.22 -4.34
C THR A 20 -6.37 3.47 -2.87
N PHE A 21 -5.36 4.02 -2.21
CA PHE A 21 -5.49 4.42 -0.82
C PHE A 21 -6.59 5.48 -0.70
N VAL A 22 -7.30 5.49 0.43
CA VAL A 22 -8.34 6.49 0.73
C VAL A 22 -7.89 7.35 1.92
N VAL A 23 -8.22 8.64 1.93
CA VAL A 23 -7.94 9.50 3.08
C VAL A 23 -8.70 9.00 4.32
N GLY A 24 -8.02 8.94 5.46
CA GLY A 24 -8.53 8.36 6.71
C GLY A 24 -8.28 6.85 6.86
N GLN A 25 -7.80 6.17 5.80
CA GLN A 25 -7.50 4.73 5.86
C GLN A 25 -6.29 4.46 6.78
N GLN A 26 -6.43 3.45 7.65
CA GLN A 26 -5.31 2.90 8.41
C GLN A 26 -4.49 1.98 7.50
N VAL A 27 -3.19 2.19 7.49
CA VAL A 27 -2.22 1.48 6.65
C VAL A 27 -1.00 1.12 7.48
N VAL A 28 -0.21 0.17 7.01
CA VAL A 28 1.10 -0.13 7.59
C VAL A 28 2.19 0.39 6.66
N TRP A 29 3.04 1.25 7.19
CA TRP A 29 4.20 1.76 6.47
C TRP A 29 5.44 0.92 6.77
N SER A 30 5.99 0.30 5.71
CA SER A 30 7.20 -0.49 5.75
C SER A 30 8.42 0.35 5.36
N TYR A 31 9.38 0.53 6.27
CA TYR A 31 10.61 1.29 6.02
C TYR A 31 11.85 0.60 6.59
N LYS A 32 13.01 0.93 6.03
CA LYS A 32 14.32 0.54 6.58
C LYS A 32 14.93 1.77 7.23
N ALA A 33 15.41 1.65 8.47
CA ALA A 33 16.06 2.75 9.18
C ALA A 33 17.36 3.18 8.48
N HIS A 34 18.08 2.22 7.89
CA HIS A 34 19.30 2.46 7.13
C HIS A 34 19.37 1.54 5.91
N HIS A 35 20.13 1.92 4.88
CA HIS A 35 20.28 1.10 3.68
C HIS A 35 20.89 -0.28 3.97
N SER A 36 21.83 -0.33 4.91
CA SER A 36 22.48 -1.57 5.36
C SER A 36 21.69 -2.34 6.43
N HIS A 37 20.57 -1.82 6.91
CA HIS A 37 19.74 -2.55 7.88
C HIS A 37 18.91 -3.62 7.15
N GLU A 38 19.05 -4.86 7.58
CA GLU A 38 18.29 -5.99 7.02
C GLU A 38 16.83 -5.94 7.46
N ALA A 39 16.57 -5.52 8.72
CA ALA A 39 15.24 -5.46 9.29
C ALA A 39 14.38 -4.36 8.64
N ILE A 40 13.22 -4.78 8.12
CA ILE A 40 12.15 -3.87 7.70
C ILE A 40 11.30 -3.57 8.94
N GLN A 41 11.19 -2.30 9.27
CA GLN A 41 10.28 -1.82 10.30
C GLN A 41 8.90 -1.59 9.71
N LYS A 42 7.87 -1.96 10.46
CA LYS A 42 6.47 -1.78 10.11
C LYS A 42 5.82 -0.85 11.13
N VAL A 43 5.21 0.24 10.66
CA VAL A 43 4.61 1.25 11.54
C VAL A 43 3.17 1.52 11.12
N PRO A 44 2.20 1.43 12.04
CA PRO A 44 0.83 1.84 11.78
C PRO A 44 0.77 3.33 11.44
N ALA A 45 -0.01 3.67 10.42
CA ALA A 45 -0.15 5.03 9.94
C ALA A 45 -1.55 5.27 9.38
N GLU A 46 -1.90 6.54 9.19
CA GLU A 46 -3.17 6.93 8.59
C GLU A 46 -2.90 7.75 7.33
N VAL A 47 -3.63 7.47 6.27
CA VAL A 47 -3.55 8.24 5.02
C VAL A 47 -4.19 9.61 5.22
N VAL A 48 -3.44 10.69 5.00
CA VAL A 48 -3.92 12.07 5.15
C VAL A 48 -4.18 12.72 3.81
N LYS A 49 -3.38 12.38 2.79
CA LYS A 49 -3.50 12.98 1.46
C LYS A 49 -3.00 12.04 0.39
N LEU A 50 -3.69 12.04 -0.75
CA LEU A 50 -3.28 11.31 -1.94
C LEU A 50 -2.56 12.25 -2.90
N GLY A 51 -1.41 11.82 -3.40
CA GLY A 51 -0.70 12.46 -4.50
C GLY A 51 -0.52 11.48 -5.65
N ALA A 52 -0.14 11.99 -6.82
CA ALA A 52 -0.08 11.19 -8.06
C ALA A 52 0.85 9.97 -7.99
N LYS A 53 1.96 10.07 -7.23
CA LYS A 53 2.96 8.98 -7.07
C LYS A 53 3.24 8.61 -5.62
N ARG A 54 2.78 9.43 -4.68
CA ARG A 54 3.10 9.32 -3.26
C ARG A 54 1.85 9.58 -2.44
N VAL A 55 1.79 8.96 -1.28
CA VAL A 55 0.72 9.14 -0.31
C VAL A 55 1.32 9.83 0.91
N GLN A 56 0.62 10.84 1.42
CA GLN A 56 0.98 11.46 2.68
C GLN A 56 0.31 10.68 3.80
N ILE A 57 1.11 10.21 4.73
CA ILE A 57 0.65 9.48 5.91
C ILE A 57 0.93 10.28 7.20
N ARG A 58 0.14 10.04 8.24
CA ARG A 58 0.37 10.48 9.61
C ARG A 58 0.85 9.28 10.42
N VAL A 59 1.95 9.45 11.13
CA VAL A 59 2.58 8.39 11.93
C VAL A 59 2.73 8.90 13.35
N ARG A 60 2.45 8.06 14.33
CA ARG A 60 2.67 8.37 15.75
C ARG A 60 4.12 8.04 16.11
N GLN A 61 4.83 9.01 16.68
CA GLN A 61 6.15 8.81 17.26
C GLN A 61 6.06 8.28 18.69
N GLU A 62 7.18 7.78 19.22
CA GLU A 62 7.28 7.27 20.59
C GLU A 62 6.94 8.33 21.65
N ASN A 63 7.25 9.60 21.38
CA ASN A 63 6.89 10.73 22.23
C ASN A 63 5.38 11.09 22.18
N GLY A 64 4.58 10.34 21.43
CA GLY A 64 3.15 10.55 21.28
C GLY A 64 2.75 11.57 20.22
N GLU A 65 3.71 12.31 19.65
CA GLU A 65 3.44 13.29 18.61
C GLU A 65 3.17 12.63 17.25
N PHE A 66 2.43 13.33 16.40
CA PHE A 66 2.18 12.88 15.03
C PHE A 66 3.03 13.64 14.04
N VAL A 67 3.69 12.90 13.15
CA VAL A 67 4.45 13.46 12.02
C VAL A 67 3.82 13.07 10.70
N LYS A 68 3.83 14.00 9.75
CA LYS A 68 3.37 13.76 8.39
C LYS A 68 4.55 13.39 7.49
N ARG A 69 4.43 12.31 6.72
CA ARG A 69 5.47 11.87 5.78
C ARG A 69 4.87 11.53 4.42
N TRP A 70 5.55 11.95 3.36
CA TRP A 70 5.24 11.50 2.01
C TRP A 70 5.97 10.18 1.75
N VAL A 71 5.25 9.15 1.33
CA VAL A 71 5.81 7.81 1.10
C VAL A 71 5.34 7.27 -0.25
N ASN A 72 6.12 6.35 -0.81
CA ASN A 72 5.71 5.65 -2.03
C ASN A 72 4.60 4.66 -1.69
N GLN A 73 3.62 4.54 -2.58
CA GLN A 73 2.50 3.61 -2.44
C GLN A 73 2.97 2.15 -2.27
N SER A 74 4.07 1.78 -2.92
CA SER A 74 4.69 0.45 -2.80
C SER A 74 5.29 0.13 -1.42
N LYS A 75 5.35 1.10 -0.51
CA LYS A 75 5.81 0.92 0.88
C LYS A 75 4.65 0.87 1.87
N LEU A 76 3.41 0.91 1.38
CA LEU A 76 2.21 0.87 2.19
C LEU A 76 1.47 -0.45 1.97
N GLU A 77 1.10 -1.09 3.08
CA GLU A 77 0.23 -2.25 3.10
C GLU A 77 -1.15 -1.79 3.59
N GLN A 78 -2.20 -2.22 2.90
CA GLN A 78 -3.59 -1.99 3.32
C GLN A 78 -3.92 -3.01 4.42
N LEU A 79 -4.59 -2.53 5.48
CA LEU A 79 -5.13 -3.38 6.55
C LEU A 79 -6.53 -3.91 6.19
#